data_AF-A0AAX0Q712-F1
#
_entry.id   AF-A0AAX0Q712-F1
#
_cell.length_a   1.000
_cell.length_b   1.000
_cell.length_c   1.000
_cell.angle_alpha   90.00
_cell.angle_beta   90.00
_cell.angle_gamma   90.00
#
_symmetry.space_group_name_H-M   'P 1'
#
loop_
_entity.id
_entity.type
_entity.pdbx_description
1 polymer ?
#
loop_
_entity_poly.entity_id
_entity_poly.type
_entity_poly.pdbx_seq_one_letter_code
_entity_poly.pdbx_strand_id
1 'polypeptide(L)'
;MRALQIGLRPWEERDAQSLAFFANEPLIAKNLRAGFPSPYGLEDAKAFIAFCHQQDPAENLCLAITDDDTAVGSIGVFCRGERKAELGYWLGRPYCLNLTVSGNAT
;
A
#
# COMPACT_ATOMS: atom_id res chain seq x y z
N MET A 1 -10.74 19.00 -15.77
CA MET A 1 -10.04 18.17 -14.76
C MET A 1 -10.99 17.07 -14.34
N ARG A 2 -10.56 15.79 -14.36
CA ARG A 2 -11.33 14.68 -13.78
C ARG A 2 -11.28 14.82 -12.26
N ALA A 3 -12.42 14.63 -11.60
CA ALA A 3 -12.46 14.54 -10.14
C ALA A 3 -11.87 13.19 -9.71
N LEU A 4 -11.05 13.19 -8.67
CA LEU A 4 -10.58 11.95 -8.04
C LEU A 4 -11.71 11.35 -7.22
N GLN A 5 -11.94 10.05 -7.36
CA GLN A 5 -12.92 9.33 -6.56
C GLN A 5 -12.18 8.36 -5.64
N ILE A 6 -11.72 8.89 -4.51
CA ILE A 6 -10.85 8.15 -3.59
C ILE A 6 -11.66 7.26 -2.65
N GLY A 7 -11.27 5.99 -2.60
CA GLY A 7 -11.86 4.98 -1.73
C GLY A 7 -10.83 4.21 -0.93
N LEU A 8 -11.31 3.53 0.12
CA LEU A 8 -10.57 2.49 0.84
C LEU A 8 -11.41 1.21 0.79
N ARG A 9 -10.80 0.12 0.37
CA ARG A 9 -11.44 -1.20 0.39
C ARG A 9 -10.42 -2.31 0.67
N PRO A 10 -10.88 -3.51 1.10
CA PRO A 10 -10.02 -4.68 1.11
C PRO A 10 -9.34 -4.89 -0.24
N TRP A 11 -8.13 -5.42 -0.21
CA TRP A 11 -7.46 -5.87 -1.41
C TRP A 11 -8.29 -6.92 -2.13
N GLU A 12 -8.19 -6.94 -3.45
CA GLU A 12 -8.80 -7.96 -4.30
C GLU A 12 -7.74 -8.52 -5.25
N GLU A 13 -7.87 -9.78 -5.67
CA GLU A 13 -6.91 -10.41 -6.59
C GLU A 13 -6.70 -9.61 -7.88
N ARG A 14 -7.75 -8.92 -8.37
CA ARG A 14 -7.69 -8.06 -9.55
C ARG A 14 -6.72 -6.88 -9.42
N ASP A 15 -6.38 -6.49 -8.20
CA ASP A 15 -5.48 -5.37 -7.93
C ASP A 15 -4.00 -5.72 -8.16
N ALA A 16 -3.66 -7.01 -8.33
CA ALA A 16 -2.27 -7.46 -8.42
C ALA A 16 -1.49 -6.75 -9.54
N GLN A 17 -2.14 -6.47 -10.68
CA GLN A 17 -1.51 -5.77 -11.80
C GLN A 17 -1.23 -4.30 -11.47
N SER A 18 -2.20 -3.57 -10.92
CA SER A 18 -2.01 -2.14 -10.59
C SER A 18 -1.05 -1.97 -9.41
N LEU A 19 -1.12 -2.87 -8.42
CA LEU A 19 -0.16 -2.95 -7.32
C LEU A 19 1.26 -3.16 -7.86
N ALA A 20 1.48 -4.17 -8.70
CA ALA A 20 2.81 -4.42 -9.28
C ALA A 20 3.32 -3.20 -10.06
N PHE A 21 2.46 -2.57 -10.85
CA PHE A 21 2.82 -1.39 -11.63
C PHE A 21 3.27 -0.21 -10.76
N PHE A 22 2.48 0.16 -9.74
CA PHE A 22 2.79 1.32 -8.91
C PHE A 22 3.89 1.05 -7.88
N ALA A 23 3.93 -0.15 -7.29
CA ALA A 23 4.93 -0.49 -6.27
C ALA A 23 6.33 -0.72 -6.87
N ASN A 24 6.42 -1.10 -8.15
CA ASN A 24 7.70 -1.26 -8.86
C ASN A 24 8.28 0.08 -9.36
N GLU A 25 7.58 1.20 -9.19
CA GLU A 25 8.10 2.52 -9.56
C GLU A 25 9.30 2.86 -8.65
N PRO A 26 10.48 3.23 -9.17
CA PRO A 26 11.71 3.33 -8.37
C PRO A 26 11.64 4.31 -7.18
N LEU A 27 10.91 5.41 -7.30
CA LEU A 27 10.72 6.39 -6.23
C LEU A 27 9.73 5.89 -5.16
N ILE A 28 8.82 4.99 -5.51
CA ILE A 28 7.97 4.30 -4.55
C ILE A 28 8.76 3.17 -3.90
N ALA A 29 9.34 2.27 -4.68
CA ALA A 29 10.09 1.10 -4.20
C ALA A 29 11.18 1.45 -3.18
N LYS A 30 11.92 2.56 -3.38
CA LYS A 30 12.95 3.02 -2.43
C LYS A 30 12.42 3.41 -1.04
N ASN A 31 11.13 3.73 -0.94
CA ASN A 31 10.47 4.18 0.29
C ASN A 31 9.57 3.09 0.90
N LEU A 32 9.41 1.95 0.23
CA LEU A 32 8.70 0.81 0.78
C LEU A 32 9.55 0.11 1.84
N ARG A 33 8.88 -0.54 2.80
CA ARG A 33 9.55 -1.36 3.82
C ARG A 33 10.39 -2.46 3.16
N ALA A 34 11.43 -2.92 3.85
CA ALA A 34 12.32 -3.98 3.38
C ALA A 34 11.63 -5.30 2.96
N GLY A 35 10.37 -5.51 3.38
CA GLY A 35 9.56 -6.64 2.95
C GLY A 35 8.99 -6.56 1.52
N PHE A 36 9.18 -5.44 0.79
CA PHE A 36 8.86 -5.36 -0.64
C PHE A 36 10.12 -5.67 -1.46
N PRO A 37 10.13 -6.76 -2.25
CA PRO A 37 11.26 -7.06 -3.13
C PRO A 37 11.42 -5.98 -4.21
N SER A 38 12.63 -5.82 -4.71
CA SER A 38 12.96 -4.95 -5.84
C SER A 38 13.86 -5.70 -6.82
N PRO A 39 13.45 -5.88 -8.09
CA PRO A 39 12.22 -5.39 -8.70
C PRO A 39 10.97 -6.07 -8.13
N TYR A 40 9.86 -5.33 -8.10
CA TYR A 40 8.57 -5.81 -7.59
C TYR A 40 7.71 -6.30 -8.75
N GLY A 41 7.34 -7.58 -8.74
CA GLY A 41 6.63 -8.24 -9.82
C GLY A 41 5.16 -8.57 -9.50
N LEU A 42 4.49 -9.18 -10.49
CA LEU A 42 3.10 -9.63 -10.35
C LEU A 42 2.94 -10.70 -9.28
N GLU A 43 3.88 -11.63 -9.16
CA GLU A 43 3.81 -12.69 -8.14
C GLU A 43 4.02 -12.12 -6.74
N ASP A 44 4.86 -11.10 -6.58
CA ASP A 44 5.03 -10.39 -5.31
C ASP A 44 3.74 -9.65 -4.91
N ALA A 45 3.07 -9.03 -5.89
CA ALA A 45 1.78 -8.38 -5.69
C ALA A 45 0.70 -9.37 -5.24
N LYS A 46 0.59 -10.53 -5.90
CA LYS A 46 -0.34 -11.60 -5.49
C LYS A 46 -0.04 -12.10 -4.08
N ALA A 47 1.24 -12.34 -3.78
CA ALA A 47 1.67 -12.79 -2.46
C ALA A 47 1.34 -11.76 -1.37
N PHE A 48 1.53 -10.46 -1.66
CA PHE A 48 1.16 -9.39 -0.75
C PHE A 48 -0.36 -9.31 -0.50
N ILE A 49 -1.17 -9.41 -1.55
CA ILE A 49 -2.64 -9.44 -1.42
C ILE A 49 -3.07 -10.63 -0.57
N ALA A 50 -2.55 -11.83 -0.85
CA ALA A 50 -2.82 -13.02 -0.06
C ALA A 50 -2.38 -12.86 1.40
N PHE A 51 -1.22 -12.23 1.65
CA PHE A 51 -0.74 -11.91 3.00
C PHE A 51 -1.71 -10.97 3.74
N CYS A 52 -2.24 -9.95 3.06
CA CYS A 52 -3.20 -9.01 3.64
C CYS A 52 -4.50 -9.72 4.07
N HIS A 53 -4.99 -10.68 3.27
CA HIS A 53 -6.18 -11.47 3.61
C HIS A 53 -5.97 -12.45 4.77
N GLN A 54 -4.73 -12.84 5.07
CA GLN A 54 -4.41 -13.74 6.17
C GLN A 54 -4.21 -13.00 7.51
N GLN A 55 -4.19 -11.67 7.50
CA GLN A 55 -4.05 -10.90 8.74
C GLN A 55 -5.33 -10.95 9.56
N ASP A 56 -5.19 -10.99 10.88
CA ASP A 56 -6.30 -10.70 11.79
C ASP A 56 -6.62 -9.20 11.72
N PRO A 57 -7.82 -8.79 11.27
CA PRO A 57 -8.20 -7.38 11.17
C PRO A 57 -8.19 -6.64 12.51
N ALA A 58 -8.24 -7.35 13.65
CA ALA A 58 -8.11 -6.75 14.98
C ALA A 58 -6.67 -6.32 15.31
N GLU A 59 -5.68 -6.94 14.66
CA GLU A 59 -4.25 -6.71 14.92
C GLU A 59 -3.58 -5.96 13.77
N ASN A 60 -3.89 -6.31 12.53
CA ASN A 60 -3.27 -5.72 11.34
C ASN A 60 -4.32 -5.55 10.24
N LEU A 61 -4.54 -4.30 9.83
CA LEU A 61 -5.43 -3.95 8.74
C LEU A 61 -4.61 -3.47 7.55
N CYS A 62 -4.81 -4.05 6.38
CA CYS A 62 -4.21 -3.60 5.12
C CYS A 62 -5.29 -3.40 4.08
N LEU A 63 -5.42 -2.17 3.57
CA LEU A 63 -6.43 -1.80 2.58
C LEU A 63 -5.75 -1.24 1.32
N ALA A 64 -6.44 -1.43 0.19
CA ALA A 64 -6.13 -0.73 -1.04
C ALA A 64 -6.68 0.70 -0.95
N ILE A 65 -5.86 1.67 -1.37
CA ILE A 65 -6.34 3.02 -1.69
C ILE A 65 -6.72 3.00 -3.17
N THR A 66 -7.94 3.40 -3.51
CA THR A 66 -8.43 3.38 -4.89
C THR A 66 -8.71 4.76 -5.45
N ASP A 67 -8.58 4.91 -6.76
CA ASP A 67 -9.20 5.97 -7.56
C ASP A 67 -10.18 5.29 -8.53
N ASP A 68 -11.48 5.54 -8.34
CA ASP A 68 -12.55 4.65 -8.80
C ASP A 68 -12.30 3.20 -8.34
N ASP A 69 -12.16 2.27 -9.27
CA ASP A 69 -11.93 0.84 -9.02
C ASP A 69 -10.44 0.44 -9.07
N THR A 70 -9.55 1.35 -9.45
CA THR A 70 -8.12 1.03 -9.60
C THR A 70 -7.41 1.20 -8.27
N ALA A 71 -6.71 0.16 -7.80
CA ALA A 71 -5.83 0.29 -6.64
C ALA A 71 -4.58 1.10 -7.02
N VAL A 72 -4.42 2.25 -6.37
CA VAL A 72 -3.37 3.26 -6.62
C VAL A 72 -2.41 3.40 -5.44
N GLY A 73 -2.63 2.65 -4.37
CA GLY A 73 -1.80 2.71 -3.17
C GLY A 73 -2.21 1.71 -2.12
N SER A 74 -1.52 1.75 -1.00
CA SER A 74 -1.84 0.95 0.18
C SER A 74 -1.88 1.84 1.42
N ILE A 75 -2.80 1.53 2.32
CA ILE A 75 -2.77 1.99 3.71
C ILE A 75 -2.84 0.78 4.62
N GLY A 76 -2.03 0.78 5.68
CA GLY A 76 -1.99 -0.29 6.65
C GLY A 76 -1.83 0.23 8.07
N VAL A 77 -2.56 -0.38 9.01
CA VAL A 77 -2.46 -0.13 10.44
C VAL A 77 -2.01 -1.42 11.10
N PHE A 78 -0.90 -1.38 11.83
CA PHE A 78 -0.30 -2.55 12.46
C PHE A 78 -0.15 -2.32 13.96
N CYS A 79 -0.86 -3.09 14.78
CA CYS A 79 -0.78 -2.98 16.24
C CYS A 79 0.63 -3.33 16.73
N ARG A 80 1.10 -2.58 17.75
CA ARG A 80 2.43 -2.71 18.38
C ARG A 80 2.27 -2.71 19.90
N GLY A 81 1.45 -3.63 20.40
CA GLY A 81 1.10 -3.75 21.81
C GLY A 81 -0.09 -2.86 22.20
N GLU A 82 -0.29 -2.70 23.51
CA GLU A 82 -1.47 -2.00 24.03
C GLU A 82 -1.46 -0.51 23.65
N ARG A 83 -2.50 -0.09 22.90
CA ARG A 83 -2.76 1.32 22.51
C ARG A 83 -1.68 1.97 21.63
N LYS A 84 -0.85 1.16 20.95
CA LYS A 84 0.12 1.64 19.96
C LYS A 84 -0.13 0.94 18.64
N ALA A 85 -0.14 1.72 17.56
CA ALA A 85 -0.22 1.19 16.21
C ALA A 85 0.70 1.99 15.29
N GLU A 86 1.28 1.29 14.33
CA GLU A 86 2.06 1.85 13.24
C GLU A 86 1.14 2.05 12.05
N LEU A 87 1.06 3.28 11.53
CA LEU A 87 0.39 3.58 10.27
C LEU A 87 1.43 3.64 9.15
N GLY A 88 1.31 2.75 8.17
CA GLY A 88 2.10 2.79 6.95
C GLY A 88 1.22 3.06 5.74
N TYR A 89 1.66 3.89 4.80
CA TYR A 89 0.97 4.08 3.54
C TYR A 89 1.93 4.41 2.41
N TRP A 90 1.49 4.17 1.17
CA TRP A 90 2.13 4.66 -0.03
C TRP A 90 1.09 4.89 -1.12
N LEU A 91 1.40 5.80 -2.04
CA LEU A 91 0.57 6.16 -3.17
C LEU A 91 1.43 6.12 -4.43
N GLY A 92 0.88 5.64 -5.53
CA GLY A 92 1.51 5.69 -6.83
C GLY A 92 1.87 7.12 -7.20
N ARG A 93 2.92 7.29 -8.00
CA ARG A 93 3.52 8.60 -8.32
C ARG A 93 2.55 9.69 -8.81
N PRO A 94 1.48 9.40 -9.60
CA PRO A 94 0.51 10.43 -9.98
C PRO A 94 -0.30 11.00 -8.81
N TYR A 95 -0.35 10.29 -7.68
CA TYR A 95 -1.18 10.57 -6.51
C TYR A 95 -0.38 11.07 -5.31
N CYS A 96 0.94 10.89 -5.30
CA CYS A 96 1.78 11.52 -4.29
C CYS A 96 1.93 13.02 -4.59
N LEU A 97 1.59 13.87 -3.63
CA LEU A 97 2.09 15.24 -3.62
C LEU A 97 3.62 15.18 -3.55
N ASN A 98 4.32 16.13 -4.16
CA ASN A 98 5.79 16.22 -4.15
C ASN A 98 6.35 16.58 -2.75
N LEU A 99 5.67 16.17 -1.68
CA LEU A 99 5.99 16.40 -0.28
C LEU A 99 6.81 15.21 0.21
N THR A 100 8.12 15.38 0.25
CA THR A 100 9.01 14.51 1.01
C THR A 100 8.63 14.60 2.49
N VAL A 101 7.86 13.63 3.00
CA VAL A 101 7.65 13.49 4.44
C VAL A 101 8.65 12.45 4.95
N SER A 102 9.83 12.90 5.36
CA SER A 102 10.77 12.09 6.13
C SER A 102 10.32 12.09 7.59
N GLY A 103 9.50 11.11 7.98
CA GLY A 103 9.23 10.82 9.38
C GLY A 103 10.12 9.66 9.82
N ASN A 104 11.22 9.96 10.51
CA ASN A 104 11.97 8.92 11.23
C ASN A 104 11.10 8.44 12.40
N ALA A 105 10.69 7.17 12.36
CA ALA A 105 10.20 6.50 13.55
C ALA A 105 11.41 6.24 14.46
N THR A 106 11.49 6.99 15.55
CA THR A 106 12.33 6.69 16.73
C THR A 106 11.63 5.71 17.64
#